data_AF-A0A7R9XTK9-F1
#
_entry.id   AF-A0A7R9XTK9-F1
#
_cell.length_a   1.000
_cell.length_b   1.000
_cell.length_c   1.000
_cell.angle_alpha   90.00
_cell.angle_beta   90.00
_cell.angle_gamma   90.00
#
_symmetry.space_group_name_H-M   'P 1'
#
loop_
_entity.id
_entity.type
_entity.pdbx_description
1 polymer ?
#
loop_
_entity_poly.entity_id
_entity_poly.type
_entity_poly.pdbx_seq_one_letter_code
_entity_poly.pdbx_strand_id
1 'polypeptide(L)'
;ATSDAAVDALEALREVKIARAVDGVEVDAVGDAVAREGRVAALFLTQFGDFDSWELAQRLVDDLDAMKRAGVRVVAIGIGSADAAREFSKRTRFPLENLYADEGGKCHEALGFAPGLGRAGGDFAWMEDKTPFVNGYAKLLLMCAGIGSPGTLPAVFGGYFGSKYKDEIFVEGSNLDVPAIRKAMKLTLGDGYLRPFELATLRLNNMIQILNNWEALTPKDSNLLVQRGGVIVFDDGKAAFRHDDQGILGFCPAARVVEKALSDDPSAKPDPVKTLHLAAESRRAYVDDIFTSISALEKSKDKDNVKGEELTGQWRLIYTTGTKKVAANVNRTGGGSYFPIPAVQSFDLNSGRIRNGIYLGPIKFFFDGPFIWREKLNMLEFTFTRVSLALGSLGPWSKDIDDGKWEAVKAAEQSASSGQGNIEKSDVKASKPGANPFFKFVYTDDKCIAARGRGGGLALWARVGEPETDAQEQQQ
;
A
#
# COMPACT_ATOMS: atom_id res chain seq x y z
N ALA A 1 -22.35 4.28 -17.35
CA ALA A 1 -22.35 2.94 -17.95
C ALA A 1 -20.94 2.38 -17.79
N THR A 2 -20.71 1.59 -16.75
CA THR A 2 -19.39 1.03 -16.41
C THR A 2 -19.30 -0.36 -16.99
N SER A 3 -18.58 -0.50 -18.11
CA SER A 3 -18.25 -1.79 -18.71
C SER A 3 -17.13 -2.45 -17.90
N ASP A 4 -17.52 -3.24 -16.90
CA ASP A 4 -16.63 -4.06 -16.07
C ASP A 4 -16.35 -5.42 -16.76
N ALA A 5 -16.12 -5.39 -18.07
CA ALA A 5 -15.49 -6.52 -18.74
C ALA A 5 -14.00 -6.35 -18.50
N ALA A 6 -13.44 -7.11 -17.54
CA ALA A 6 -12.00 -7.22 -17.40
C ALA A 6 -11.46 -7.59 -18.79
N VAL A 7 -10.73 -6.67 -19.41
CA VAL A 7 -10.09 -6.92 -20.69
C VAL A 7 -9.20 -8.13 -20.48
N ASP A 8 -9.38 -9.16 -21.29
CA ASP A 8 -8.44 -10.29 -21.32
C ASP A 8 -7.07 -9.73 -21.67
N ALA A 9 -6.17 -9.69 -20.68
CA ALA A 9 -4.89 -9.02 -20.79
C ALA A 9 -4.02 -9.64 -21.89
N LEU A 10 -4.17 -10.94 -22.17
CA LEU A 10 -3.44 -11.57 -23.25
C LEU A 10 -4.03 -11.17 -24.61
N GLU A 11 -5.36 -11.14 -24.73
CA GLU A 11 -6.00 -10.70 -25.98
C GLU A 11 -5.71 -9.23 -26.28
N ALA A 12 -5.63 -8.38 -25.26
CA ALA A 12 -5.25 -6.97 -25.42
C ALA A 12 -3.87 -6.80 -26.08
N LEU A 13 -2.95 -7.75 -25.85
CA LEU A 13 -1.59 -7.70 -26.36
C LEU A 13 -1.43 -8.35 -27.75
N ARG A 14 -2.49 -8.96 -28.30
CA ARG A 14 -2.41 -9.86 -29.47
C ARG A 14 -1.83 -9.21 -30.73
N GLU A 15 -2.10 -7.93 -30.95
CA GLU A 15 -1.61 -7.17 -32.12
C GLU A 15 -0.43 -6.23 -31.78
N VAL A 16 0.06 -6.29 -30.54
CA VAL A 16 1.16 -5.44 -30.09
C VAL A 16 2.49 -6.05 -30.49
N LYS A 17 3.33 -5.23 -31.12
CA LYS A 17 4.70 -5.59 -31.49
C LYS A 17 5.72 -4.86 -30.64
N ILE A 18 6.79 -5.56 -30.28
CA ILE A 18 7.87 -5.09 -29.43
C ILE A 18 9.22 -5.60 -29.97
N ALA A 19 10.32 -4.94 -29.62
CA ALA A 19 11.65 -5.35 -30.06
C ALA A 19 12.34 -6.20 -28.98
N ARG A 20 12.93 -7.33 -29.35
CA ARG A 20 13.82 -8.07 -28.43
C ARG A 20 15.06 -7.25 -28.11
N ALA A 21 15.45 -7.17 -26.84
CA ALA A 21 16.64 -6.41 -26.46
C ALA A 21 17.95 -7.01 -26.98
N VAL A 22 18.00 -8.34 -27.18
CA VAL A 22 19.19 -9.05 -27.64
C VAL A 22 19.63 -8.61 -29.04
N ASP A 23 18.73 -8.56 -30.00
CA ASP A 23 19.03 -8.36 -31.43
C ASP A 23 18.28 -7.18 -32.06
N GLY A 24 17.31 -6.59 -31.35
CA GLY A 24 16.47 -5.51 -31.86
C GLY A 24 15.38 -5.98 -32.83
N VAL A 25 15.20 -7.30 -32.99
CA VAL A 25 14.19 -7.85 -33.90
C VAL A 25 12.79 -7.60 -33.33
N GLU A 26 11.91 -7.04 -34.16
CA GLU A 26 10.49 -6.86 -33.86
C GLU A 26 9.79 -8.22 -33.83
N VAL A 27 9.04 -8.48 -32.75
CA VAL A 27 8.31 -9.70 -32.48
C VAL A 27 6.92 -9.38 -31.92
N ASP A 28 6.02 -10.35 -31.92
CA ASP A 28 4.70 -10.19 -31.32
C ASP A 28 4.79 -10.30 -29.80
N ALA A 29 4.12 -9.42 -29.05
CA ALA A 29 4.14 -9.45 -27.59
C ALA A 29 3.60 -10.79 -27.06
N VAL A 30 2.53 -11.30 -27.68
CA VAL A 30 1.94 -12.60 -27.37
C VAL A 30 2.63 -13.71 -28.18
N GLY A 31 3.09 -14.75 -27.48
CA GLY A 31 3.84 -15.86 -28.07
C GLY A 31 5.34 -15.69 -27.86
N ASP A 32 5.94 -14.58 -28.31
CA ASP A 32 7.38 -14.36 -28.16
C ASP A 32 7.77 -13.93 -26.75
N ALA A 33 7.14 -12.88 -26.20
CA ALA A 33 7.43 -12.42 -24.83
C ALA A 33 6.52 -13.07 -23.79
N VAL A 34 5.20 -12.92 -23.96
CA VAL A 34 4.19 -13.50 -23.09
C VAL A 34 3.67 -14.80 -23.72
N ALA A 35 4.14 -15.94 -23.22
CA ALA A 35 3.71 -17.24 -23.69
C ALA A 35 2.21 -17.49 -23.43
N ARG A 36 1.58 -18.26 -24.32
CA ARG A 36 0.15 -18.64 -24.22
C ARG A 36 -0.11 -19.76 -23.21
N GLU A 37 0.92 -20.54 -22.90
CA GLU A 37 0.86 -21.72 -22.03
C GLU A 37 1.96 -21.61 -20.97
N GLY A 38 1.71 -22.25 -19.83
CA GLY A 38 2.59 -22.20 -18.68
C GLY A 38 2.53 -20.87 -17.93
N ARG A 39 3.51 -20.66 -17.05
CA ARG A 39 3.53 -19.52 -16.13
C ARG A 39 4.50 -18.44 -16.58
N VAL A 40 4.00 -17.21 -16.70
CA VAL A 40 4.80 -16.05 -17.10
C VAL A 40 4.63 -14.92 -16.10
N ALA A 41 5.71 -14.51 -15.43
CA ALA A 41 5.76 -13.25 -14.71
C ALA A 41 6.22 -12.15 -15.67
N ALA A 42 5.27 -11.34 -16.15
CA ALA A 42 5.52 -10.24 -17.07
C ALA A 42 5.59 -8.91 -16.31
N LEU A 43 6.76 -8.27 -16.34
CA LEU A 43 7.01 -6.96 -15.76
C LEU A 43 6.84 -5.89 -16.85
N PHE A 44 5.85 -5.03 -16.74
CA PHE A 44 5.66 -3.89 -17.63
C PHE A 44 6.34 -2.69 -17.00
N LEU A 45 7.60 -2.47 -17.38
CA LEU A 45 8.45 -1.43 -16.80
C LEU A 45 8.05 -0.07 -17.38
N THR A 46 7.83 0.91 -16.50
CA THR A 46 7.45 2.29 -16.87
C THR A 46 8.32 2.85 -17.98
N GLN A 47 9.65 2.82 -17.79
CA GLN A 47 10.69 3.10 -18.78
C GLN A 47 12.06 2.67 -18.22
N PHE A 48 13.07 2.49 -19.07
CA PHE A 48 14.36 1.91 -18.68
C PHE A 48 15.24 2.82 -17.82
N GLY A 49 15.00 4.12 -17.77
CA GLY A 49 15.62 5.08 -16.86
C GLY A 49 14.75 5.46 -15.66
N ASP A 50 13.80 4.63 -15.25
CA ASP A 50 12.92 4.91 -14.09
C ASP A 50 13.44 4.27 -12.80
N PHE A 51 13.20 4.93 -11.67
CA PHE A 51 13.58 4.39 -10.36
C PHE A 51 12.85 3.09 -10.04
N ASP A 52 11.56 3.02 -10.37
CA ASP A 52 10.71 1.88 -10.08
C ASP A 52 11.19 0.65 -10.86
N SER A 53 11.45 0.82 -12.16
CA SER A 53 12.00 -0.21 -13.04
C SER A 53 13.32 -0.77 -12.52
N TRP A 54 14.24 0.11 -12.08
CA TRP A 54 15.55 -0.28 -11.57
C TRP A 54 15.45 -1.05 -10.26
N GLU A 55 14.70 -0.53 -9.28
CA GLU A 55 14.56 -1.20 -7.99
C GLU A 55 13.86 -2.57 -8.12
N LEU A 56 12.82 -2.68 -8.96
CA LEU A 56 12.15 -3.95 -9.22
C LEU A 56 13.10 -4.96 -9.86
N ALA A 57 13.76 -4.59 -10.96
CA ALA A 57 14.64 -5.49 -11.69
C ALA A 57 15.85 -5.91 -10.85
N GLN A 58 16.50 -4.96 -10.16
CA GLN A 58 17.65 -5.27 -9.33
C GLN A 58 17.30 -6.25 -8.20
N ARG A 59 16.13 -6.10 -7.57
CA ARG A 59 15.70 -7.01 -6.49
C ARG A 59 15.32 -8.39 -7.03
N LEU A 60 14.72 -8.45 -8.21
CA LEU A 60 14.23 -9.72 -8.76
C LEU A 60 15.36 -10.63 -9.26
N VAL A 61 16.52 -10.06 -9.64
CA VAL A 61 17.68 -10.81 -10.18
C VAL A 61 18.06 -12.01 -9.32
N ASP A 62 18.02 -11.87 -8.00
CA ASP A 62 18.40 -12.92 -7.05
C ASP A 62 17.44 -14.13 -7.07
N ASP A 63 16.19 -13.92 -7.50
CA ASP A 63 15.13 -14.94 -7.51
C ASP A 63 14.91 -15.58 -8.88
N LEU A 64 15.47 -15.02 -9.97
CA LEU A 64 15.21 -15.47 -11.34
C LEU A 64 15.54 -16.94 -11.57
N ASP A 65 16.64 -17.42 -11.00
CA ASP A 65 17.05 -18.82 -11.12
C ASP A 65 16.09 -19.77 -10.41
N ALA A 66 15.56 -19.37 -9.26
CA ALA A 66 14.56 -20.16 -8.53
C ALA A 66 13.23 -20.20 -9.31
N MET A 67 12.79 -19.06 -9.83
CA MET A 67 11.60 -18.95 -10.70
C MET A 67 11.72 -19.83 -11.95
N LYS A 68 12.87 -19.77 -12.63
CA LYS A 68 13.16 -20.60 -13.81
C LYS A 68 13.12 -22.09 -13.49
N ARG A 69 13.73 -22.53 -12.37
CA ARG A 69 13.68 -23.94 -11.93
C ARG A 69 12.27 -24.41 -11.62
N ALA A 70 11.40 -23.52 -11.16
CA ALA A 70 9.98 -23.80 -10.94
C ALA A 70 9.13 -23.74 -12.23
N GLY A 71 9.75 -23.54 -13.41
CA GLY A 71 9.03 -23.47 -14.69
C GLY A 71 8.37 -22.11 -14.95
N VAL A 72 8.66 -21.08 -14.15
CA VAL A 72 8.17 -19.72 -14.39
C VAL A 72 9.10 -19.01 -15.37
N ARG A 73 8.54 -18.53 -16.47
CA ARG A 73 9.21 -17.60 -17.38
C ARG A 73 9.09 -16.18 -16.83
N VAL A 74 10.20 -15.46 -16.69
CA VAL A 74 10.19 -14.04 -16.32
C VAL A 74 10.56 -13.21 -17.53
N VAL A 75 9.74 -12.20 -17.85
CA VAL A 75 10.01 -11.25 -18.93
C VAL A 75 9.79 -9.83 -18.44
N ALA A 76 10.56 -8.86 -18.94
CA ALA A 76 10.29 -7.46 -18.73
C ALA A 76 10.16 -6.72 -20.06
N ILE A 77 9.08 -5.96 -20.19
CA ILE A 77 8.77 -5.13 -21.36
C ILE A 77 8.83 -3.68 -20.89
N GLY A 78 9.85 -2.95 -21.32
CA GLY A 78 10.07 -1.57 -20.90
C GLY A 78 9.86 -0.56 -22.01
N ILE A 79 9.40 0.64 -21.65
CA ILE A 79 9.27 1.73 -22.61
C ILE A 79 10.65 2.32 -22.92
N GLY A 80 11.00 2.32 -24.20
CA GLY A 80 12.30 2.77 -24.70
C GLY A 80 12.78 1.89 -25.84
N SER A 81 14.01 2.14 -26.31
CA SER A 81 14.62 1.40 -27.41
C SER A 81 15.28 0.09 -26.94
N ALA A 82 15.61 -0.80 -27.88
CA ALA A 82 16.40 -1.99 -27.58
C ALA A 82 17.80 -1.64 -27.02
N ASP A 83 18.39 -0.51 -27.42
CA ASP A 83 19.65 -0.03 -26.86
C ASP A 83 19.50 0.43 -25.41
N ALA A 84 18.39 1.10 -25.07
CA ALA A 84 18.06 1.44 -23.68
C ALA A 84 17.88 0.18 -22.83
N ALA A 85 17.24 -0.86 -23.37
CA ALA A 85 17.11 -2.15 -22.70
C ALA A 85 18.48 -2.82 -22.43
N ARG A 86 19.43 -2.72 -23.37
CA ARG A 86 20.81 -3.22 -23.19
C ARG A 86 21.56 -2.46 -22.09
N GLU A 87 21.45 -1.13 -22.07
CA GLU A 87 22.05 -0.31 -21.01
C GLU A 87 21.41 -0.59 -19.65
N PHE A 88 20.09 -0.79 -19.60
CA PHE A 88 19.37 -1.22 -18.41
C PHE A 88 19.87 -2.57 -17.88
N SER A 89 19.96 -3.58 -18.74
CA SER A 89 20.47 -4.92 -18.39
C SER A 89 21.88 -4.84 -17.79
N LYS A 90 22.78 -4.12 -18.45
CA LYS A 90 24.18 -3.96 -18.02
C LYS A 90 24.29 -3.37 -16.60
N ARG A 91 23.38 -2.49 -16.22
CA ARG A 91 23.44 -1.72 -14.96
C ARG A 91 22.66 -2.37 -13.81
N THR A 92 21.55 -3.01 -14.13
CA THR A 92 20.70 -3.70 -13.14
C THR A 92 21.09 -5.16 -12.95
N ARG A 93 21.87 -5.71 -13.89
CA ARG A 93 22.19 -7.14 -14.04
C ARG A 93 20.97 -8.01 -14.38
N PHE A 94 19.85 -7.40 -14.78
CA PHE A 94 18.69 -8.14 -15.27
C PHE A 94 19.03 -8.83 -16.60
N PRO A 95 18.68 -10.12 -16.81
CA PRO A 95 19.09 -10.87 -17.99
C PRO A 95 18.57 -10.27 -19.29
N LEU A 96 19.47 -10.05 -20.25
CA LEU A 96 19.15 -9.39 -21.51
C LEU A 96 18.14 -10.18 -22.35
N GLU A 97 18.21 -11.51 -22.29
CA GLU A 97 17.31 -12.44 -22.97
C GLU A 97 15.85 -12.35 -22.48
N ASN A 98 15.63 -11.78 -21.29
CA ASN A 98 14.31 -11.59 -20.72
C ASN A 98 13.74 -10.19 -21.02
N LEU A 99 14.47 -9.33 -21.73
CA LEU A 99 14.10 -7.93 -21.98
C LEU A 99 13.54 -7.71 -23.39
N TYR A 100 12.50 -6.88 -23.43
CA TYR A 100 11.86 -6.39 -24.63
C TYR A 100 11.62 -4.89 -24.52
N ALA A 101 11.72 -4.21 -25.64
CA ALA A 101 11.59 -2.77 -25.79
C ALA A 101 10.29 -2.42 -26.53
N ASP A 102 9.50 -1.54 -25.92
CA ASP A 102 8.25 -1.00 -26.47
C ASP A 102 8.38 0.52 -26.59
N GLU A 103 8.96 1.02 -27.69
CA GLU A 103 9.28 2.45 -27.85
C GLU A 103 8.05 3.37 -27.71
N GLY A 104 6.86 2.87 -28.07
CA GLY A 104 5.61 3.64 -28.04
C GLY A 104 4.77 3.43 -26.78
N GLY A 105 5.13 2.51 -25.89
CA GLY A 105 4.30 2.14 -24.74
C GLY A 105 2.97 1.48 -25.14
N LYS A 106 2.90 0.80 -26.29
CA LYS A 106 1.68 0.17 -26.82
C LYS A 106 1.16 -0.95 -25.91
N CYS A 107 2.04 -1.73 -25.30
CA CYS A 107 1.64 -2.73 -24.31
C CYS A 107 0.94 -2.06 -23.13
N HIS A 108 1.45 -0.91 -22.69
CA HIS A 108 0.94 -0.19 -21.54
C HIS A 108 -0.45 0.40 -21.80
N GLU A 109 -0.62 1.00 -22.98
CA GLU A 109 -1.92 1.48 -23.46
C GLU A 109 -2.94 0.34 -23.59
N ALA A 110 -2.57 -0.75 -24.26
CA ALA A 110 -3.46 -1.89 -24.48
C ALA A 110 -3.95 -2.54 -23.17
N LEU A 111 -3.07 -2.63 -22.17
CA LEU A 111 -3.41 -3.18 -20.85
C LEU A 111 -4.13 -2.19 -19.93
N GLY A 112 -4.24 -0.93 -20.35
CA GLY A 112 -4.89 0.13 -19.58
C GLY A 112 -4.09 0.56 -18.34
N PHE A 113 -2.77 0.46 -18.35
CA PHE A 113 -1.96 1.02 -17.26
C PHE A 113 -2.03 2.55 -17.27
N ALA A 114 -1.96 3.16 -16.08
CA ALA A 114 -2.22 4.58 -15.92
C ALA A 114 -1.30 5.45 -16.80
N PRO A 115 -1.86 6.31 -17.69
CA PRO A 115 -1.08 7.13 -18.62
C PRO A 115 -0.10 8.11 -17.95
N GLY A 116 -0.32 8.42 -16.67
CA GLY A 116 0.48 9.35 -15.89
C GLY A 116 -0.07 10.77 -15.85
N LEU A 117 0.64 11.66 -15.15
CA LEU A 117 0.24 13.04 -14.93
C LEU A 117 0.12 13.82 -16.25
N GLY A 118 -1.02 14.44 -16.48
CA GLY A 118 -1.25 15.38 -17.58
C GLY A 118 -1.28 14.75 -18.98
N ARG A 119 -1.72 13.49 -19.07
CA ARG A 119 -2.04 12.77 -20.30
C ARG A 119 -3.50 12.31 -20.29
N ALA A 120 -4.09 12.11 -21.46
CA ALA A 120 -5.46 11.64 -21.62
C ALA A 120 -5.69 10.36 -20.81
N GLY A 121 -6.80 10.30 -20.06
CA GLY A 121 -7.12 9.16 -19.20
C GLY A 121 -6.29 9.07 -17.91
N GLY A 122 -5.31 9.95 -17.70
CA GLY A 122 -4.49 10.01 -16.49
C GLY A 122 -4.90 11.10 -15.49
N ASP A 123 -4.12 11.23 -14.42
CA ASP A 123 -4.31 12.27 -13.42
C ASP A 123 -4.10 13.66 -14.04
N PHE A 124 -4.95 14.63 -13.69
CA PHE A 124 -4.90 15.99 -14.25
C PHE A 124 -4.94 16.02 -15.80
N ALA A 125 -5.69 15.10 -16.45
CA ALA A 125 -5.80 15.02 -17.92
C ALA A 125 -6.09 16.37 -18.61
N TRP A 126 -6.77 17.31 -17.95
CA TRP A 126 -7.00 18.67 -18.46
C TRP A 126 -5.70 19.44 -18.82
N MET A 127 -4.56 19.04 -18.25
CA MET A 127 -3.24 19.64 -18.56
C MET A 127 -2.79 19.36 -19.99
N GLU A 128 -3.26 18.28 -20.60
CA GLU A 128 -2.92 17.95 -21.98
C GLU A 128 -3.45 19.03 -22.94
N ASP A 129 -4.70 19.46 -22.75
CA ASP A 129 -5.33 20.49 -23.58
C ASP A 129 -4.92 21.91 -23.15
N LYS A 130 -4.89 22.17 -21.83
CA LYS A 130 -4.72 23.54 -21.31
C LYS A 130 -3.27 23.96 -21.12
N THR A 131 -2.36 23.00 -21.00
CA THR A 131 -0.93 23.25 -20.78
C THR A 131 -0.04 22.37 -21.65
N PRO A 132 -0.26 22.31 -22.98
CA PRO A 132 0.50 21.41 -23.88
C PRO A 132 1.99 21.74 -23.95
N PHE A 133 2.39 22.93 -23.53
CA PHE A 133 3.80 23.35 -23.41
C PHE A 133 4.54 22.69 -22.24
N VAL A 134 3.82 22.08 -21.28
CA VAL A 134 4.42 21.34 -20.17
C VAL A 134 4.82 19.96 -20.69
N ASN A 135 6.10 19.78 -20.97
CA ASN A 135 6.64 18.51 -21.46
C ASN A 135 6.68 17.43 -20.36
N GLY A 136 7.00 16.20 -20.76
CA GLY A 136 7.03 15.06 -19.84
C GLY A 136 8.07 15.16 -18.72
N TYR A 137 9.17 15.90 -18.92
CA TYR A 137 10.16 16.16 -17.87
C TYR A 137 9.57 16.97 -16.72
N ALA A 138 8.86 18.06 -17.05
CA ALA A 138 8.20 18.87 -16.05
C ALA A 138 7.10 18.08 -15.32
N LYS A 139 6.34 17.25 -16.05
CA LYS A 139 5.34 16.35 -15.46
C LYS A 139 5.99 15.34 -14.50
N LEU A 140 7.12 14.74 -14.88
CA LEU A 140 7.87 13.82 -14.01
C LEU A 140 8.36 14.50 -12.72
N LEU A 141 8.89 15.73 -12.81
CA LEU A 141 9.31 16.49 -11.62
C LEU A 141 8.15 16.77 -10.66
N LEU A 142 6.95 17.05 -11.19
CA LEU A 142 5.74 17.22 -10.38
C LEU A 142 5.34 15.91 -9.69
N MET A 143 5.44 14.78 -10.39
CA MET A 143 5.21 13.45 -9.79
C MET A 143 6.22 13.12 -8.70
N CYS A 144 7.51 13.46 -8.88
CA CYS A 144 8.53 13.34 -7.83
C CYS A 144 8.20 14.18 -6.59
N ALA A 145 7.54 15.34 -6.79
CA ALA A 145 7.01 16.17 -5.71
C ALA A 145 5.67 15.66 -5.13
N GLY A 146 5.15 14.52 -5.62
CA GLY A 146 3.94 13.86 -5.14
C GLY A 146 2.64 14.26 -5.86
N ILE A 147 2.69 15.12 -6.88
CA ILE A 147 1.52 15.57 -7.64
C ILE A 147 1.17 14.54 -8.71
N GLY A 148 -0.06 14.00 -8.70
CA GLY A 148 -0.45 12.90 -9.60
C GLY A 148 0.36 11.62 -9.38
N SER A 149 0.93 11.46 -8.18
CA SER A 149 1.74 10.31 -7.80
C SER A 149 1.56 9.95 -6.31
N PRO A 150 0.38 9.40 -5.94
CA PRO A 150 0.03 9.15 -4.54
C PRO A 150 1.01 8.22 -3.81
N GLY A 151 1.52 8.65 -2.65
CA GLY A 151 2.41 7.83 -1.81
C GLY A 151 3.92 8.04 -2.05
N THR A 152 4.29 8.80 -3.09
CA THR A 152 5.69 9.11 -3.44
C THR A 152 6.47 9.70 -2.26
N LEU A 153 5.99 10.80 -1.66
CA LEU A 153 6.71 11.49 -0.58
C LEU A 153 6.90 10.59 0.66
N PRO A 154 5.86 9.89 1.19
CA PRO A 154 6.06 8.89 2.24
C PRO A 154 7.08 7.80 1.88
N ALA A 155 7.08 7.31 0.64
CA ALA A 155 8.03 6.29 0.19
C ALA A 155 9.46 6.82 0.14
N VAL A 156 9.67 8.07 -0.27
CA VAL A 156 10.97 8.76 -0.26
C VAL A 156 11.47 8.95 1.17
N PHE A 157 10.68 9.61 2.03
CA PHE A 157 11.07 9.88 3.41
C PHE A 157 11.29 8.60 4.22
N GLY A 158 10.47 7.57 3.98
CA GLY A 158 10.62 6.26 4.62
C GLY A 158 11.99 5.63 4.38
N GLY A 159 12.66 5.93 3.27
CA GLY A 159 14.00 5.43 2.99
C GLY A 159 15.11 6.03 3.87
N TYR A 160 14.87 7.18 4.51
CA TYR A 160 15.82 7.83 5.42
C TYR A 160 15.70 7.30 6.85
N PHE A 161 14.49 6.96 7.30
CA PHE A 161 14.23 6.55 8.69
C PHE A 161 14.48 5.06 8.97
N GLY A 162 14.46 4.21 7.94
CA GLY A 162 14.54 2.76 8.11
C GLY A 162 13.23 2.15 8.64
N SER A 163 13.23 0.85 8.89
CA SER A 163 12.06 0.13 9.42
C SER A 163 12.46 -1.19 10.08
N LYS A 164 12.00 -1.43 11.30
CA LYS A 164 12.11 -2.73 12.00
C LYS A 164 11.27 -3.85 11.38
N TYR A 165 10.37 -3.49 10.47
CA TYR A 165 9.40 -4.38 9.83
C TYR A 165 9.77 -4.74 8.38
N LYS A 166 10.94 -4.30 7.92
CA LYS A 166 11.42 -4.57 6.56
C LYS A 166 12.80 -5.19 6.65
N ASP A 167 13.12 -6.02 5.67
CA ASP A 167 14.41 -6.68 5.58
C ASP A 167 15.51 -5.69 5.16
N GLU A 168 16.75 -6.05 5.45
CA GLU A 168 17.95 -5.36 4.95
C GLU A 168 17.99 -5.37 3.41
N ILE A 169 18.65 -4.37 2.83
CA ILE A 169 18.80 -4.26 1.36
C ILE A 169 20.16 -4.79 0.94
N PHE A 170 21.21 -4.36 1.64
CA PHE A 170 22.57 -4.83 1.40
C PHE A 170 22.76 -6.14 2.15
N VAL A 171 22.54 -7.25 1.44
CA VAL A 171 22.63 -8.63 1.94
C VAL A 171 23.79 -9.32 1.23
N GLU A 172 24.59 -10.08 1.95
CA GLU A 172 25.75 -10.75 1.38
C GLU A 172 25.37 -11.66 0.21
N GLY A 173 26.04 -11.47 -0.94
CA GLY A 173 25.81 -12.27 -2.14
C GLY A 173 24.60 -11.83 -2.98
N SER A 174 23.82 -10.85 -2.53
CA SER A 174 22.68 -10.34 -3.30
C SER A 174 23.12 -9.44 -4.45
N ASN A 175 22.23 -9.25 -5.43
CA ASN A 175 22.42 -8.35 -6.56
C ASN A 175 22.58 -6.89 -6.13
N LEU A 176 22.15 -6.55 -4.92
CA LEU A 176 22.26 -5.20 -4.37
C LEU A 176 23.44 -5.01 -3.43
N ASP A 177 24.16 -6.08 -3.04
CA ASP A 177 25.21 -5.97 -2.02
C ASP A 177 26.29 -4.96 -2.41
N VAL A 178 26.63 -4.11 -1.44
CA VAL A 178 27.80 -3.25 -1.49
C VAL A 178 28.61 -3.56 -0.23
N PRO A 179 29.58 -4.49 -0.27
CA PRO A 179 30.20 -5.04 0.93
C PRO A 179 30.78 -4.00 1.89
N ALA A 180 31.34 -2.91 1.36
CA ALA A 180 31.87 -1.81 2.18
C ALA A 180 30.75 -1.08 2.94
N ILE A 181 29.63 -0.77 2.26
CA ILE A 181 28.47 -0.08 2.85
C ILE A 181 27.78 -1.02 3.84
N ARG A 182 27.54 -2.29 3.46
CA ARG A 182 26.95 -3.32 4.33
C ARG A 182 27.73 -3.46 5.63
N LYS A 183 29.06 -3.62 5.56
CA LYS A 183 29.91 -3.76 6.76
C LYS A 183 29.87 -2.50 7.63
N ALA A 184 29.92 -1.31 7.04
CA ALA A 184 29.85 -0.05 7.77
C ALA A 184 28.49 0.15 8.46
N MET A 185 27.38 -0.08 7.75
CA MET A 185 26.03 0.01 8.29
C MET A 185 25.78 -1.05 9.37
N LYS A 186 26.26 -2.28 9.18
CA LYS A 186 26.15 -3.34 10.19
C LYS A 186 26.88 -2.97 11.49
N LEU A 187 28.09 -2.42 11.39
CA LEU A 187 28.87 -2.02 12.56
C LEU A 187 28.23 -0.85 13.32
N THR A 188 27.56 0.07 12.63
CA THR A 188 27.04 1.32 13.22
C THR A 188 25.57 1.26 13.61
N LEU A 189 24.75 0.48 12.89
CA LEU A 189 23.29 0.45 13.01
C LEU A 189 22.74 -0.95 13.34
N GLY A 190 23.57 -1.99 13.34
CA GLY A 190 23.16 -3.38 13.59
C GLY A 190 22.67 -4.14 12.35
N ASP A 191 21.98 -5.26 12.55
CA ASP A 191 21.47 -6.15 11.50
C ASP A 191 20.02 -6.62 11.76
N GLY A 192 19.42 -7.29 10.79
CA GLY A 192 18.09 -7.90 10.90
C GLY A 192 16.91 -6.97 10.59
N TYR A 193 17.15 -5.77 10.07
CA TYR A 193 16.11 -4.82 9.69
C TYR A 193 16.59 -3.78 8.66
N LEU A 194 15.67 -3.11 7.97
CA LEU A 194 15.99 -2.01 7.08
C LEU A 194 16.59 -0.84 7.89
N ARG A 195 17.88 -0.60 7.73
CA ARG A 195 18.60 0.40 8.52
C ARG A 195 18.26 1.83 8.05
N PRO A 196 18.37 2.84 8.93
CA PRO A 196 18.30 4.24 8.53
C PRO A 196 19.25 4.53 7.37
N PHE A 197 18.80 5.35 6.41
CA PHE A 197 19.51 5.74 5.18
C PHE A 197 19.86 4.61 4.19
N GLU A 198 19.63 3.34 4.51
CA GLU A 198 20.03 2.22 3.66
C GLU A 198 19.32 2.24 2.30
N LEU A 199 17.99 2.38 2.31
CA LEU A 199 17.19 2.51 1.08
C LEU A 199 17.49 3.82 0.34
N ALA A 200 17.73 4.92 1.06
CA ALA A 200 18.12 6.18 0.45
C ALA A 200 19.49 6.08 -0.26
N THR A 201 20.41 5.30 0.28
CA THR A 201 21.74 5.05 -0.33
C THR A 201 21.62 4.26 -1.63
N LEU A 202 20.79 3.20 -1.65
CA LEU A 202 20.48 2.48 -2.89
C LEU A 202 19.90 3.43 -3.95
N ARG A 203 18.89 4.21 -3.58
CA ARG A 203 18.21 5.15 -4.49
C ARG A 203 19.12 6.24 -5.01
N LEU A 204 20.02 6.77 -4.17
CA LEU A 204 21.03 7.74 -4.58
C LEU A 204 21.98 7.15 -5.62
N ASN A 205 22.45 5.91 -5.41
CA ASN A 205 23.30 5.22 -6.38
C ASN A 205 22.57 5.03 -7.73
N ASN A 206 21.33 4.54 -7.70
CA ASN A 206 20.50 4.40 -8.90
C ASN A 206 20.32 5.76 -9.60
N MET A 207 20.01 6.83 -8.85
CA MET A 207 19.86 8.18 -9.40
C MET A 207 21.10 8.68 -10.11
N ILE A 208 22.28 8.54 -9.50
CA ILE A 208 23.55 8.95 -10.11
C ILE A 208 23.76 8.20 -11.44
N GLN A 209 23.50 6.89 -11.46
CA GLN A 209 23.68 6.09 -12.67
C GLN A 209 22.67 6.44 -13.76
N ILE A 210 21.38 6.59 -13.41
CA ILE A 210 20.32 6.96 -14.33
C ILE A 210 20.61 8.33 -14.95
N LEU A 211 20.87 9.35 -14.14
CA LEU A 211 21.08 10.73 -14.62
C LEU A 211 22.33 10.86 -15.51
N ASN A 212 23.41 10.15 -15.17
CA ASN A 212 24.63 10.15 -15.99
C ASN A 212 24.45 9.45 -17.34
N ASN A 213 23.37 8.70 -17.54
CA ASN A 213 23.09 7.91 -18.75
C ASN A 213 21.67 8.16 -19.25
N TRP A 214 21.12 9.33 -18.94
CA TRP A 214 19.71 9.64 -19.11
C TRP A 214 19.26 9.48 -20.57
N GLU A 215 20.00 10.04 -21.51
CA GLU A 215 19.69 9.97 -22.95
C GLU A 215 19.73 8.54 -23.49
N ALA A 216 20.58 7.68 -22.92
CA ALA A 216 20.69 6.29 -23.33
C ALA A 216 19.58 5.40 -22.75
N LEU A 217 18.95 5.81 -21.66
CA LEU A 217 17.98 5.00 -20.92
C LEU A 217 16.52 5.43 -21.14
N THR A 218 16.28 6.70 -21.43
CA THR A 218 14.92 7.25 -21.45
C THR A 218 14.29 7.25 -22.85
N PRO A 219 12.95 7.17 -22.95
CA PRO A 219 12.26 7.22 -24.23
C PRO A 219 12.45 8.57 -24.92
N LYS A 220 12.45 8.54 -26.27
CA LYS A 220 12.55 9.75 -27.10
C LYS A 220 11.36 10.68 -26.89
N ASP A 221 10.15 10.13 -26.78
CA ASP A 221 8.98 10.91 -26.38
C ASP A 221 8.98 11.10 -24.87
N SER A 222 9.29 12.33 -24.45
CA SER A 222 9.31 12.70 -23.04
C SER A 222 7.97 12.44 -22.33
N ASN A 223 6.82 12.49 -23.02
CA ASN A 223 5.53 12.25 -22.38
C ASN A 223 5.39 10.82 -21.84
N LEU A 224 6.16 9.87 -22.35
CA LEU A 224 6.18 8.50 -21.83
C LEU A 224 6.94 8.39 -20.50
N LEU A 225 7.70 9.40 -20.06
CA LEU A 225 8.37 9.41 -18.76
C LEU A 225 7.39 9.26 -17.58
N VAL A 226 6.14 9.71 -17.74
CA VAL A 226 5.11 9.63 -16.71
C VAL A 226 4.21 8.41 -16.82
N GLN A 227 4.28 7.66 -17.93
CA GLN A 227 3.53 6.42 -18.11
C GLN A 227 3.81 5.47 -16.95
N ARG A 228 2.76 4.92 -16.34
CA ARG A 228 2.89 3.90 -15.29
C ARG A 228 2.83 2.52 -15.90
N GLY A 229 3.40 1.56 -15.17
CA GLY A 229 3.49 0.17 -15.53
C GLY A 229 2.81 -0.71 -14.50
N GLY A 230 3.30 -1.93 -14.39
CA GLY A 230 2.77 -2.91 -13.47
C GLY A 230 3.36 -4.29 -13.67
N VAL A 231 2.78 -5.26 -12.99
CA VAL A 231 3.15 -6.67 -13.11
C VAL A 231 1.91 -7.50 -13.35
N ILE A 232 2.00 -8.43 -14.30
CA ILE A 232 0.96 -9.44 -14.53
C ILE A 232 1.62 -10.82 -14.47
N VAL A 233 1.06 -11.71 -13.66
CA VAL A 233 1.38 -13.13 -13.71
C VAL A 233 0.31 -13.81 -14.57
N PHE A 234 0.74 -14.32 -15.71
CA PHE A 234 -0.08 -15.15 -16.59
C PHE A 234 0.07 -16.62 -16.22
N ASP A 235 -1.04 -17.35 -16.22
CA ASP A 235 -1.10 -18.79 -16.02
C ASP A 235 -1.98 -19.40 -17.11
N ASP A 236 -1.37 -20.18 -18.01
CA ASP A 236 -2.02 -20.71 -19.22
C ASP A 236 -2.79 -19.62 -19.99
N GLY A 237 -2.10 -18.49 -20.19
CA GLY A 237 -2.60 -17.35 -20.94
C GLY A 237 -3.59 -16.45 -20.19
N LYS A 238 -4.03 -16.82 -18.98
CA LYS A 238 -4.94 -16.00 -18.18
C LYS A 238 -4.16 -15.11 -17.22
N ALA A 239 -4.54 -13.85 -17.09
CA ALA A 239 -4.00 -12.97 -16.05
C ALA A 239 -4.50 -13.41 -14.66
N ALA A 240 -3.72 -14.25 -13.99
CA ALA A 240 -4.03 -14.81 -12.69
C ALA A 240 -3.72 -13.83 -11.54
N PHE A 241 -2.72 -12.96 -11.71
CA PHE A 241 -2.44 -11.85 -10.80
C PHE A 241 -2.09 -10.59 -11.60
N ARG A 242 -2.55 -9.43 -11.12
CA ARG A 242 -2.25 -8.11 -11.71
C ARG A 242 -2.01 -7.09 -10.61
N HIS A 243 -0.94 -6.32 -10.76
CA HIS A 243 -0.62 -5.13 -9.96
C HIS A 243 -0.42 -3.95 -10.90
N ASP A 244 -1.11 -2.85 -10.63
CA ASP A 244 -0.99 -1.59 -11.38
C ASP A 244 -0.28 -0.56 -10.50
N ASP A 245 0.79 0.04 -11.02
CA ASP A 245 1.64 0.93 -10.24
C ASP A 245 0.90 2.24 -9.89
N GLN A 246 0.78 2.53 -8.60
CA GLN A 246 -0.08 3.62 -8.07
C GLN A 246 0.63 4.99 -8.00
N GLY A 247 1.83 5.11 -8.57
CA GLY A 247 2.70 6.29 -8.53
C GLY A 247 4.18 5.91 -8.49
N ILE A 248 5.05 6.91 -8.46
CA ILE A 248 6.50 6.75 -8.26
C ILE A 248 6.75 6.06 -6.91
N LEU A 249 7.56 5.00 -6.93
CA LEU A 249 7.83 4.07 -5.83
C LEU A 249 6.60 3.28 -5.35
N GLY A 250 5.52 3.27 -6.13
CA GLY A 250 4.29 2.53 -5.91
C GLY A 250 4.22 1.20 -6.69
N PHE A 251 5.38 0.71 -7.14
CA PHE A 251 5.50 -0.49 -7.96
C PHE A 251 5.31 -1.79 -7.18
N CYS A 252 5.00 -2.88 -7.90
CA CYS A 252 4.83 -4.20 -7.31
C CYS A 252 6.15 -4.67 -6.63
N PRO A 253 6.18 -4.98 -5.33
CA PRO A 253 7.39 -5.46 -4.68
C PRO A 253 7.89 -6.77 -5.32
N ALA A 254 9.19 -6.90 -5.59
CA ALA A 254 9.78 -8.11 -6.20
C ALA A 254 9.38 -9.40 -5.46
N ALA A 255 9.40 -9.38 -4.12
CA ALA A 255 8.96 -10.51 -3.29
C ALA A 255 7.50 -10.92 -3.56
N ARG A 256 6.61 -9.98 -3.89
CA ARG A 256 5.21 -10.27 -4.24
C ARG A 256 5.10 -10.92 -5.60
N VAL A 257 5.92 -10.47 -6.56
CA VAL A 257 6.02 -11.09 -7.89
C VAL A 257 6.45 -12.55 -7.75
N VAL A 258 7.50 -12.80 -6.95
CA VAL A 258 8.01 -14.15 -6.67
C VAL A 258 6.95 -15.00 -5.97
N GLU A 259 6.34 -14.49 -4.90
CA GLU A 259 5.28 -15.18 -4.16
C GLU A 259 4.13 -15.62 -5.08
N LYS A 260 3.60 -14.69 -5.89
CA LYS A 260 2.48 -14.99 -6.79
C LYS A 260 2.87 -15.93 -7.91
N ALA A 261 4.04 -15.72 -8.53
CA ALA A 261 4.49 -16.57 -9.62
C ALA A 261 4.83 -18.00 -9.18
N LEU A 262 5.32 -18.19 -7.95
CA LEU A 262 5.66 -19.51 -7.41
C LEU A 262 4.50 -20.21 -6.68
N SER A 263 3.40 -19.51 -6.40
CA SER A 263 2.24 -20.11 -5.72
C SER A 263 1.52 -21.17 -6.57
N ASP A 264 0.87 -22.14 -5.93
CA ASP A 264 0.10 -23.17 -6.65
C ASP A 264 -1.02 -22.55 -7.51
N ASP A 265 -1.72 -21.54 -6.96
CA ASP A 265 -2.76 -20.76 -7.64
C ASP A 265 -2.49 -19.25 -7.47
N PRO A 266 -1.92 -18.57 -8.49
CA PRO A 266 -1.65 -17.13 -8.43
C PRO A 266 -2.93 -16.28 -8.30
N SER A 267 -4.08 -16.81 -8.74
CA SER A 267 -5.39 -16.17 -8.66
C SER A 267 -6.06 -16.31 -7.31
N ALA A 268 -5.49 -17.14 -6.43
CA ALA A 268 -5.97 -17.30 -5.07
C ALA A 268 -6.02 -15.95 -4.35
N LYS A 269 -7.20 -15.65 -3.80
CA LYS A 269 -7.38 -14.50 -2.93
C LYS A 269 -6.58 -14.70 -1.64
N PRO A 270 -6.11 -13.61 -1.01
CA PRO A 270 -5.43 -13.71 0.28
C PRO A 270 -6.34 -14.41 1.31
N ASP A 271 -5.73 -15.28 2.12
CA ASP A 271 -6.39 -15.82 3.31
C ASP A 271 -6.66 -14.66 4.28
N PRO A 272 -7.93 -14.36 4.59
CA PRO A 272 -8.24 -13.15 5.33
C PRO A 272 -7.59 -13.11 6.71
N VAL A 273 -7.69 -14.21 7.47
CA VAL A 273 -7.22 -14.27 8.85
C VAL A 273 -5.69 -14.22 8.90
N LYS A 274 -5.01 -15.03 8.08
CA LYS A 274 -3.54 -15.00 8.02
C LYS A 274 -3.00 -13.64 7.61
N THR A 275 -3.69 -12.95 6.70
CA THR A 275 -3.31 -11.61 6.26
C THR A 275 -3.44 -10.59 7.40
N LEU A 276 -4.56 -10.63 8.15
CA LEU A 276 -4.74 -9.74 9.31
C LEU A 276 -3.71 -10.02 10.41
N HIS A 277 -3.41 -11.29 10.69
CA HIS A 277 -2.39 -11.68 11.66
C HIS A 277 -1.00 -11.17 11.25
N LEU A 278 -0.59 -11.40 10.00
CA LEU A 278 0.70 -10.95 9.50
C LEU A 278 0.82 -9.41 9.57
N ALA A 279 -0.24 -8.69 9.23
CA ALA A 279 -0.30 -7.24 9.36
C ALA A 279 -0.18 -6.78 10.81
N ALA A 280 -0.91 -7.43 11.73
CA ALA A 280 -0.94 -7.11 13.15
C ALA A 280 0.42 -7.35 13.83
N GLU A 281 1.04 -8.49 13.54
CA GLU A 281 2.31 -8.91 14.15
C GLU A 281 3.49 -8.09 13.61
N SER A 282 3.56 -7.94 12.29
CA SER A 282 4.81 -7.53 11.63
C SER A 282 4.66 -6.35 10.69
N ARG A 283 3.43 -5.90 10.38
CA ARG A 283 3.18 -4.86 9.36
C ARG A 283 3.78 -5.19 7.99
N ARG A 284 3.89 -6.49 7.66
CA ARG A 284 4.47 -6.99 6.40
C ARG A 284 3.44 -7.38 5.34
N ALA A 285 2.17 -7.55 5.71
CA ALA A 285 1.12 -7.84 4.73
C ALA A 285 0.96 -6.68 3.73
N TYR A 286 0.63 -7.01 2.48
CA TYR A 286 0.35 -6.01 1.45
C TYR A 286 -0.96 -5.27 1.76
N VAL A 287 -0.97 -3.95 1.57
CA VAL A 287 -2.05 -3.07 2.04
C VAL A 287 -3.40 -3.33 1.35
N ASP A 288 -3.35 -3.70 0.08
CA ASP A 288 -4.49 -4.12 -0.74
C ASP A 288 -5.00 -5.52 -0.35
N ASP A 289 -4.11 -6.43 0.07
CA ASP A 289 -4.52 -7.72 0.63
C ASP A 289 -5.22 -7.54 1.99
N ILE A 290 -4.75 -6.61 2.84
CA ILE A 290 -5.46 -6.25 4.08
C ILE A 290 -6.85 -5.70 3.75
N PHE A 291 -6.97 -4.77 2.82
CA PHE A 291 -8.26 -4.21 2.39
C PHE A 291 -9.21 -5.31 1.89
N THR A 292 -8.70 -6.20 1.04
CA THR A 292 -9.45 -7.32 0.46
C THR A 292 -9.89 -8.30 1.55
N SER A 293 -9.02 -8.60 2.50
CA SER A 293 -9.26 -9.51 3.63
C SER A 293 -10.35 -8.99 4.56
N ILE A 294 -10.26 -7.72 5.01
CA ILE A 294 -11.28 -7.09 5.85
C ILE A 294 -12.63 -7.06 5.10
N SER A 295 -12.61 -6.72 3.80
CA SER A 295 -13.82 -6.67 2.97
C SER A 295 -14.45 -8.06 2.75
N ALA A 296 -13.64 -9.12 2.68
CA ALA A 296 -14.11 -10.50 2.58
C ALA A 296 -14.77 -10.94 3.89
N LEU A 297 -14.15 -10.65 5.04
CA LEU A 297 -14.69 -10.93 6.36
C LEU A 297 -16.00 -10.17 6.61
N GLU A 298 -16.10 -8.92 6.17
CA GLU A 298 -17.33 -8.12 6.27
C GLU A 298 -18.50 -8.72 5.46
N LYS A 299 -18.21 -9.35 4.32
CA LYS A 299 -19.22 -10.02 3.48
C LYS A 299 -19.50 -11.45 3.91
N SER A 300 -18.69 -12.01 4.81
CA SER A 300 -18.88 -13.37 5.32
C SER A 300 -20.20 -13.48 6.08
N LYS A 301 -20.82 -14.66 6.00
CA LYS A 301 -21.99 -15.01 6.81
C LYS A 301 -21.62 -15.75 8.09
N ASP A 302 -20.32 -15.95 8.31
CA ASP A 302 -19.82 -16.59 9.52
C ASP A 302 -20.06 -15.68 10.72
N LYS A 303 -20.83 -16.20 11.68
CA LYS A 303 -21.15 -15.48 12.91
C LYS A 303 -20.01 -15.53 13.92
N ASP A 304 -19.11 -16.49 13.78
CA ASP A 304 -17.98 -16.68 14.69
C ASP A 304 -16.83 -15.72 14.40
N ASN A 305 -16.92 -14.95 13.30
CA ASN A 305 -15.98 -13.88 12.97
C ASN A 305 -15.89 -12.80 14.05
N VAL A 306 -16.96 -12.54 14.80
CA VAL A 306 -16.98 -11.50 15.82
C VAL A 306 -17.56 -12.06 17.11
N LYS A 307 -16.76 -11.99 18.16
CA LYS A 307 -17.16 -12.31 19.53
C LYS A 307 -16.89 -11.11 20.40
N GLY A 308 -17.94 -10.55 20.99
CA GLY A 308 -17.84 -9.31 21.77
C GLY A 308 -16.82 -9.41 22.91
N GLU A 309 -16.75 -10.57 23.57
CA GLU A 309 -15.83 -10.85 24.67
C GLU A 309 -14.35 -10.67 24.28
N GLU A 310 -13.98 -10.95 23.03
CA GLU A 310 -12.61 -10.80 22.51
C GLU A 310 -12.21 -9.34 22.32
N LEU A 311 -13.14 -8.38 22.38
CA LEU A 311 -12.82 -6.94 22.28
C LEU A 311 -12.12 -6.40 23.53
N THR A 312 -12.28 -7.05 24.68
CA THR A 312 -11.72 -6.55 25.94
C THR A 312 -10.19 -6.59 25.90
N GLY A 313 -9.55 -5.42 25.92
CA GLY A 313 -8.10 -5.30 25.77
C GLY A 313 -7.64 -3.93 25.30
N GLN A 314 -6.32 -3.77 25.23
CA GLN A 314 -5.65 -2.68 24.53
C GLN A 314 -5.26 -3.12 23.11
N TRP A 315 -5.54 -2.24 22.16
CA TRP A 315 -5.45 -2.50 20.73
C TRP A 315 -4.72 -1.37 20.04
N ARG A 316 -3.55 -1.64 19.46
CA ARG A 316 -2.80 -0.66 18.69
C ARG A 316 -3.32 -0.60 17.27
N LEU A 317 -3.62 0.60 16.77
CA LEU A 317 -4.00 0.82 15.39
C LEU A 317 -2.83 0.50 14.45
N ILE A 318 -3.06 -0.43 13.53
CA ILE A 318 -2.07 -0.93 12.59
C ILE A 318 -2.30 -0.37 11.20
N TYR A 319 -3.53 -0.44 10.70
CA TYR A 319 -3.87 -0.08 9.33
C TYR A 319 -5.19 0.70 9.28
N THR A 320 -5.30 1.65 8.34
CA THR A 320 -6.54 2.36 8.07
C THR A 320 -6.66 2.82 6.61
N THR A 321 -7.89 2.88 6.10
CA THR A 321 -8.20 3.43 4.77
C THR A 321 -8.51 4.93 4.79
N GLY A 322 -8.63 5.56 5.96
CA GLY A 322 -9.22 6.90 6.09
C GLY A 322 -10.73 6.91 5.77
N THR A 323 -11.36 8.10 5.80
CA THR A 323 -12.81 8.24 5.53
C THR A 323 -13.13 8.13 4.05
N LYS A 324 -14.37 7.77 3.70
CA LYS A 324 -14.84 7.72 2.30
C LYS A 324 -14.62 9.04 1.53
N LYS A 325 -14.72 10.19 2.20
CA LYS A 325 -14.48 11.51 1.59
C LYS A 325 -13.01 11.74 1.23
N VAL A 326 -12.10 11.28 2.10
CA VAL A 326 -10.64 11.31 1.84
C VAL A 326 -10.27 10.29 0.76
N ALA A 327 -10.90 9.11 0.77
CA ALA A 327 -10.69 8.07 -0.23
C ALA A 327 -11.30 8.40 -1.61
N ALA A 328 -12.33 9.24 -1.69
CA ALA A 328 -12.92 9.68 -2.97
C ALA A 328 -12.13 10.81 -3.66
N ASN A 329 -11.35 11.58 -2.89
CA ASN A 329 -10.48 12.65 -3.41
C ASN A 329 -9.12 12.14 -3.90
N VAL A 330 -8.83 10.86 -3.68
CA VAL A 330 -7.65 10.17 -4.20
C VAL A 330 -8.22 9.05 -5.05
N ASN A 331 -8.10 9.09 -6.38
CA ASN A 331 -8.61 8.05 -7.29
C ASN A 331 -8.05 6.65 -6.91
N ARG A 332 -8.68 5.96 -5.96
CA ARG A 332 -8.25 4.66 -5.46
C ARG A 332 -9.45 3.75 -5.26
N THR A 333 -9.56 2.76 -6.13
CA THR A 333 -10.27 1.53 -5.85
C THR A 333 -9.45 0.71 -4.84
N GLY A 334 -9.94 0.62 -3.59
CA GLY A 334 -9.50 -0.41 -2.62
C GLY A 334 -8.14 -0.21 -1.91
N GLY A 335 -7.87 0.99 -1.35
CA GLY A 335 -6.58 1.27 -0.68
C GLY A 335 -6.67 1.76 0.77
N GLY A 336 -5.54 1.63 1.49
CA GLY A 336 -5.27 2.18 2.82
C GLY A 336 -3.77 2.21 3.12
N SER A 337 -3.39 2.47 4.37
CA SER A 337 -1.97 2.55 4.77
C SER A 337 -1.77 2.08 6.21
N TYR A 338 -0.55 1.61 6.50
CA TYR A 338 -0.14 1.39 7.87
C TYR A 338 -0.07 2.71 8.65
N PHE A 339 -0.68 2.74 9.83
CA PHE A 339 -0.74 3.94 10.65
C PHE A 339 0.66 4.27 11.22
N PRO A 340 1.14 5.53 11.07
CA PRO A 340 2.56 5.85 11.26
C PRO A 340 2.97 6.05 12.72
N ILE A 341 2.02 6.36 13.60
CA ILE A 341 2.28 6.68 15.01
C ILE A 341 1.57 5.68 15.94
N PRO A 342 2.06 5.43 17.16
CA PRO A 342 1.34 4.60 18.12
C PRO A 342 0.02 5.25 18.53
N ALA A 343 -1.09 4.79 17.96
CA ALA A 343 -2.43 5.04 18.47
C ALA A 343 -2.97 3.76 19.09
N VAL A 344 -3.51 3.84 20.30
CA VAL A 344 -4.03 2.71 21.06
C VAL A 344 -5.46 3.00 21.47
N GLN A 345 -6.33 2.01 21.23
CA GLN A 345 -7.71 1.98 21.68
C GLN A 345 -7.83 0.88 22.73
N SER A 346 -8.36 1.21 23.88
CA SER A 346 -8.68 0.24 24.92
C SER A 346 -10.19 0.09 25.02
N PHE A 347 -10.68 -1.14 25.04
CA PHE A 347 -12.08 -1.45 25.28
C PHE A 347 -12.20 -2.32 26.53
N ASP A 348 -13.09 -1.95 27.45
CA ASP A 348 -13.43 -2.75 28.62
C ASP A 348 -14.94 -3.03 28.62
N LEU A 349 -15.33 -4.25 28.24
CA LEU A 349 -16.75 -4.63 28.21
C LEU A 349 -17.38 -4.77 29.59
N ASN A 350 -16.57 -5.03 30.63
CA ASN A 350 -17.09 -5.17 32.00
C ASN A 350 -17.54 -3.81 32.55
N SER A 351 -16.74 -2.76 32.29
CA SER A 351 -17.07 -1.40 32.73
C SER A 351 -17.83 -0.58 31.68
N GLY A 352 -17.87 -1.03 30.42
CA GLY A 352 -18.42 -0.28 29.30
C GLY A 352 -17.64 1.01 29.03
N ARG A 353 -16.32 0.99 29.25
CA ARG A 353 -15.43 2.16 29.09
C ARG A 353 -14.44 1.97 27.95
N ILE A 354 -14.20 3.05 27.23
CA ILE A 354 -13.25 3.12 26.12
C ILE A 354 -12.20 4.18 26.42
N ARG A 355 -10.95 3.90 26.07
CA ARG A 355 -9.87 4.89 25.95
C ARG A 355 -9.37 4.93 24.51
N ASN A 356 -9.17 6.10 23.94
CA ASN A 356 -8.56 6.26 22.63
C ASN A 356 -7.45 7.30 22.72
N GLY A 357 -6.21 6.93 22.40
CA GLY A 357 -5.06 7.81 22.60
C GLY A 357 -3.96 7.66 21.56
N ILE A 358 -3.16 8.73 21.47
CA ILE A 358 -1.92 8.79 20.71
C ILE A 358 -0.76 8.92 21.70
N TYR A 359 0.29 8.12 21.48
CA TYR A 359 1.43 7.99 22.38
C TYR A 359 2.72 8.27 21.60
N LEU A 360 3.33 9.43 21.87
CA LEU A 360 4.50 9.95 21.16
C LEU A 360 5.62 10.25 22.16
N GLY A 361 6.47 9.24 22.42
CA GLY A 361 7.55 9.36 23.39
C GLY A 361 7.00 9.75 24.77
N PRO A 362 7.41 10.90 25.36
CA PRO A 362 6.88 11.33 26.65
C PRO A 362 5.43 11.82 26.57
N ILE A 363 4.90 12.16 25.39
CA ILE A 363 3.57 12.74 25.26
C ILE A 363 2.53 11.62 25.17
N LYS A 364 1.57 11.61 26.10
CA LYS A 364 0.34 10.80 26.01
C LYS A 364 -0.85 11.73 25.90
N PHE A 365 -1.63 11.61 24.84
CA PHE A 365 -2.86 12.38 24.65
C PHE A 365 -4.00 11.40 24.38
N PHE A 366 -5.00 11.36 25.25
CA PHE A 366 -6.06 10.37 25.18
C PHE A 366 -7.41 10.90 25.63
N PHE A 367 -8.45 10.23 25.16
CA PHE A 367 -9.84 10.47 25.50
C PHE A 367 -10.42 9.25 26.19
N ASP A 368 -11.21 9.45 27.23
CA ASP A 368 -11.98 8.41 27.91
C ASP A 368 -13.48 8.69 27.80
N GLY A 369 -14.28 7.63 27.84
CA GLY A 369 -15.73 7.77 27.85
C GLY A 369 -16.48 6.45 27.88
N PRO A 370 -17.82 6.51 28.01
CA PRO A 370 -18.65 5.32 27.98
C PRO A 370 -18.86 4.82 26.54
N PHE A 371 -19.06 3.52 26.40
CA PHE A 371 -19.56 2.89 25.19
C PHE A 371 -20.70 1.91 25.47
N ILE A 372 -21.42 1.54 24.42
CA ILE A 372 -22.39 0.44 24.42
C ILE A 372 -22.03 -0.54 23.33
N TRP A 373 -21.98 -1.82 23.70
CA TRP A 373 -21.88 -2.93 22.76
C TRP A 373 -23.28 -3.37 22.32
N ARG A 374 -23.51 -3.40 21.01
CA ARG A 374 -24.74 -3.90 20.38
C ARG A 374 -24.46 -5.21 19.68
N GLU A 375 -24.59 -6.31 20.43
CA GLU A 375 -24.34 -7.69 20.00
C GLU A 375 -24.91 -7.99 18.60
N LYS A 376 -26.20 -7.73 18.38
CA LYS A 376 -26.88 -8.06 17.11
C LYS A 376 -26.34 -7.30 15.89
N LEU A 377 -25.60 -6.23 16.10
CA LEU A 377 -25.04 -5.37 15.04
C LEU A 377 -23.52 -5.47 14.95
N ASN A 378 -22.88 -6.24 15.83
CA ASN A 378 -21.43 -6.25 16.02
C ASN A 378 -20.87 -4.83 16.15
N MET A 379 -21.58 -3.96 16.89
CA MET A 379 -21.33 -2.52 16.87
C MET A 379 -21.05 -1.97 18.26
N LEU A 380 -19.94 -1.25 18.39
CA LEU A 380 -19.58 -0.48 19.58
C LEU A 380 -19.84 0.99 19.30
N GLU A 381 -20.77 1.61 20.04
CA GLU A 381 -21.04 3.04 19.99
C GLU A 381 -20.48 3.75 21.22
N PHE A 382 -19.83 4.90 21.04
CA PHE A 382 -19.14 5.57 22.13
C PHE A 382 -19.30 7.09 22.11
N THR A 383 -19.07 7.69 23.26
CA THR A 383 -18.93 9.14 23.47
C THR A 383 -17.71 9.37 24.33
N PHE A 384 -16.90 10.39 24.05
CA PHE A 384 -15.83 10.80 24.96
C PHE A 384 -16.32 11.89 25.92
N THR A 385 -16.10 11.67 27.20
CA THR A 385 -16.51 12.58 28.28
C THR A 385 -15.31 13.23 28.96
N ARG A 386 -14.08 12.76 28.70
CA ARG A 386 -12.86 13.24 29.33
C ARG A 386 -11.72 13.25 28.33
N VAL A 387 -10.92 14.32 28.36
CA VAL A 387 -9.66 14.43 27.62
C VAL A 387 -8.51 14.58 28.61
N SER A 388 -7.39 13.92 28.32
CA SER A 388 -6.23 13.87 29.19
C SER A 388 -4.94 14.08 28.40
N LEU A 389 -3.99 14.80 29.01
CA LEU A 389 -2.63 14.99 28.51
C LEU A 389 -1.63 14.61 29.60
N ALA A 390 -0.62 13.82 29.27
CA ALA A 390 0.52 13.54 30.13
C ALA A 390 1.83 13.83 29.39
N LEU A 391 2.86 14.25 30.13
CA LEU A 391 4.21 14.51 29.65
C LEU A 391 5.23 13.80 30.53
N GLY A 392 5.70 12.63 30.08
CA GLY A 392 6.60 11.77 30.84
C GLY A 392 5.91 11.25 32.10
N SER A 393 6.50 11.52 33.26
CA SER A 393 5.94 11.21 34.58
C SER A 393 5.00 12.30 35.11
N LEU A 394 4.80 13.41 34.37
CA LEU A 394 3.90 14.49 34.77
C LEU A 394 2.51 14.30 34.16
N GLY A 395 1.47 14.54 34.96
CA GLY A 395 0.08 14.28 34.60
C GLY A 395 -0.39 12.86 34.97
N PRO A 396 -1.52 12.37 34.40
CA PRO A 396 -2.33 13.06 33.40
C PRO A 396 -3.10 14.26 33.98
N TRP A 397 -3.10 15.38 33.26
CA TRP A 397 -4.07 16.46 33.51
C TRP A 397 -5.31 16.18 32.68
N SER A 398 -6.45 16.07 33.36
CA SER A 398 -7.72 15.72 32.74
C SER A 398 -8.70 16.90 32.78
N LYS A 399 -9.53 16.98 31.75
CA LYS A 399 -10.65 17.92 31.70
C LYS A 399 -11.89 17.22 31.15
N ASP A 400 -13.01 17.44 31.81
CA ASP A 400 -14.28 16.94 31.35
C ASP A 400 -14.72 17.67 30.08
N ILE A 401 -15.25 16.89 29.16
CA ILE A 401 -15.86 17.35 27.91
C ILE A 401 -17.35 17.45 28.20
N ASP A 402 -17.85 18.67 28.31
CA ASP A 402 -19.29 18.90 28.39
C ASP A 402 -19.99 18.56 27.07
N ASP A 403 -21.29 18.32 27.14
CA ASP A 403 -22.11 17.92 26.00
C ASP A 403 -22.01 18.92 24.85
N GLY A 404 -21.97 20.23 25.14
CA GLY A 404 -21.87 21.27 24.12
C GLY A 404 -20.59 21.19 23.29
N LYS A 405 -19.45 20.92 23.95
CA LYS A 405 -18.15 20.73 23.28
C LYS A 405 -18.11 19.42 22.49
N TRP A 406 -18.67 18.34 23.04
CA TRP A 406 -18.73 17.05 22.34
C TRP A 406 -19.61 17.13 21.08
N GLU A 407 -20.74 17.83 21.15
CA GLU A 407 -21.62 18.05 20.00
C GLU A 407 -20.92 18.88 18.89
N ALA A 408 -20.07 19.84 19.24
CA ALA A 408 -19.25 20.55 18.26
C ALA A 408 -18.23 19.62 17.56
N VAL A 409 -17.61 18.69 18.30
CA VAL A 409 -16.70 17.67 17.75
C VAL A 409 -17.44 16.73 16.81
N LYS A 410 -18.62 16.24 17.22
CA LYS A 410 -19.53 15.44 16.39
C LYS A 410 -19.90 16.14 15.09
N ALA A 411 -20.30 17.42 15.15
CA ALA A 411 -20.65 18.20 13.96
C ALA A 411 -19.45 18.36 13.00
N ALA A 412 -18.25 18.60 13.55
CA ALA A 412 -17.02 18.63 12.76
C ALA A 412 -16.72 17.28 12.09
N GLU A 413 -16.86 16.17 12.81
CA GLU A 413 -16.69 14.80 12.28
C GLU A 413 -17.72 14.48 11.18
N GLN A 414 -18.98 14.90 11.36
CA GLN A 414 -20.01 14.76 10.34
C GLN A 414 -19.66 15.55 9.07
N SER A 415 -19.12 16.76 9.19
CA SER A 415 -18.71 17.56 8.03
C SER A 415 -17.50 16.95 7.29
N ALA A 416 -16.64 16.23 8.01
CA ALA A 416 -15.44 15.57 7.50
C ALA A 416 -15.70 14.16 6.93
N SER A 417 -16.84 13.54 7.24
CA SER A 417 -17.20 12.18 6.81
C SER A 417 -18.37 12.17 5.82
N SER A 418 -18.42 11.19 4.92
CA SER A 418 -19.58 10.91 4.06
C SER A 418 -20.38 9.70 4.57
N GLY A 419 -20.40 9.50 5.89
CA GLY A 419 -21.04 8.36 6.54
C GLY A 419 -22.56 8.32 6.38
N GLN A 420 -23.16 7.14 6.60
CA GLN A 420 -24.62 7.00 6.67
C GLN A 420 -25.13 7.42 8.06
N GLY A 421 -26.18 8.25 8.10
CA GLY A 421 -26.90 8.63 9.32
C GLY A 421 -26.61 10.04 9.83
N ASN A 422 -27.66 10.75 10.30
CA ASN A 422 -27.52 12.02 11.01
C ASN A 422 -27.02 11.74 12.45
N ILE A 423 -26.11 12.57 12.96
CA ILE A 423 -25.77 12.51 14.39
C ILE A 423 -26.97 13.04 15.19
N GLU A 424 -27.52 12.23 16.09
CA GLU A 424 -28.63 12.65 16.97
C GLU A 424 -28.09 13.26 18.28
N LYS A 425 -28.81 14.27 18.80
CA LYS A 425 -28.54 14.91 20.09
C LYS A 425 -28.98 13.99 21.23
N SER A 426 -28.14 13.05 21.67
CA SER A 426 -28.52 12.17 22.80
C SER A 426 -27.37 11.36 23.39
N ASP A 427 -27.55 11.00 24.66
CA ASP A 427 -26.78 9.97 25.35
C ASP A 427 -26.73 8.67 24.55
N VAL A 428 -25.59 7.98 24.60
CA VAL A 428 -25.38 6.69 23.90
C VAL A 428 -26.47 5.67 24.27
N LYS A 429 -27.01 5.74 25.49
CA LYS A 429 -28.08 4.84 25.98
C LYS A 429 -29.47 5.15 25.40
N ALA A 430 -29.73 6.38 24.99
CA ALA A 430 -31.05 6.83 24.52
C ALA A 430 -31.12 7.03 22.99
N SER A 431 -29.96 7.06 22.31
CA SER A 431 -29.87 7.29 20.87
C SER A 431 -30.26 6.06 20.04
N LYS A 432 -30.78 6.29 18.82
CA LYS A 432 -30.95 5.19 17.86
C LYS A 432 -29.58 4.58 17.50
N PRO A 433 -29.51 3.28 17.18
CA PRO A 433 -28.27 2.66 16.72
C PRO A 433 -27.68 3.41 15.51
N GLY A 434 -26.40 3.75 15.59
CA GLY A 434 -25.65 4.45 14.54
C GLY A 434 -25.71 5.98 14.61
N ALA A 435 -26.39 6.53 15.62
CA ALA A 435 -26.49 7.98 15.83
C ALA A 435 -25.22 8.59 16.46
N ASN A 436 -24.41 7.79 17.16
CA ASN A 436 -23.15 8.23 17.77
C ASN A 436 -21.94 7.71 16.98
N PRO A 437 -20.72 8.20 17.24
CA PRO A 437 -19.50 7.57 16.73
C PRO A 437 -19.47 6.08 17.05
N PHE A 438 -19.10 5.26 16.07
CA PHE A 438 -19.15 3.82 16.21
C PHE A 438 -18.07 3.08 15.42
N PHE A 439 -17.79 1.86 15.89
CA PHE A 439 -17.10 0.81 15.15
C PHE A 439 -18.05 -0.36 14.92
N LYS A 440 -18.22 -0.76 13.66
CA LYS A 440 -18.88 -2.01 13.30
C LYS A 440 -17.80 -3.05 13.03
N PHE A 441 -17.62 -3.98 13.96
CA PHE A 441 -16.62 -5.03 13.89
C PHE A 441 -16.99 -6.07 12.84
N VAL A 442 -15.96 -6.55 12.14
CA VAL A 442 -16.06 -7.57 11.10
C VAL A 442 -15.18 -8.78 11.40
N TYR A 443 -14.21 -8.61 12.31
CA TYR A 443 -13.35 -9.68 12.80
C TYR A 443 -12.84 -9.37 14.21
N THR A 444 -12.80 -10.38 15.07
CA THR A 444 -12.12 -10.36 16.38
C THR A 444 -11.42 -11.69 16.63
N ASP A 445 -10.27 -11.62 17.29
CA ASP A 445 -9.64 -12.74 17.99
C ASP A 445 -8.64 -12.24 19.04
N ASP A 446 -7.82 -13.14 19.59
CA ASP A 446 -6.81 -12.83 20.61
C ASP A 446 -5.61 -12.03 20.08
N LYS A 447 -5.47 -11.86 18.76
CA LYS A 447 -4.32 -11.19 18.13
C LYS A 447 -4.70 -9.85 17.51
N CYS A 448 -5.85 -9.76 16.87
CA CYS A 448 -6.26 -8.59 16.13
C CYS A 448 -7.78 -8.40 16.07
N ILE A 449 -8.18 -7.16 15.83
CA ILE A 449 -9.58 -6.80 15.59
C ILE A 449 -9.67 -5.94 14.34
N ALA A 450 -10.73 -6.10 13.56
CA ALA A 450 -10.98 -5.29 12.38
C ALA A 450 -12.42 -4.74 12.38
N ALA A 451 -12.57 -3.49 11.98
CA ALA A 451 -13.87 -2.81 11.99
C ALA A 451 -13.99 -1.77 10.88
N ARG A 452 -15.24 -1.45 10.56
CA ARG A 452 -15.61 -0.25 9.80
C ARG A 452 -16.07 0.85 10.75
N GLY A 453 -15.44 2.02 10.67
CA GLY A 453 -15.89 3.21 11.39
C GLY A 453 -17.10 3.87 10.72
N ARG A 454 -17.78 4.77 11.45
CA ARG A 454 -18.93 5.54 10.93
C ARG A 454 -18.65 6.28 9.62
N GLY A 455 -17.45 6.86 9.47
CA GLY A 455 -17.02 7.54 8.24
C GLY A 455 -16.79 6.61 7.03
N GLY A 456 -17.07 5.32 7.18
CA GLY A 456 -16.96 4.29 6.15
C GLY A 456 -15.54 3.76 5.95
N GLY A 457 -14.55 4.25 6.69
CA GLY A 457 -13.19 3.72 6.65
C GLY A 457 -13.04 2.38 7.35
N LEU A 458 -12.14 1.54 6.84
CA LEU A 458 -11.73 0.29 7.49
C LEU A 458 -10.52 0.56 8.39
N ALA A 459 -10.42 -0.22 9.47
CA ALA A 459 -9.30 -0.21 10.37
C ALA A 459 -9.01 -1.61 10.92
N LEU A 460 -7.73 -1.86 11.19
CA LEU A 460 -7.20 -3.08 11.80
C LEU A 460 -6.33 -2.68 12.99
N TRP A 461 -6.49 -3.38 14.10
CA TRP A 461 -5.69 -3.22 15.30
C TRP A 461 -5.06 -4.53 15.75
N ALA A 462 -3.89 -4.44 16.39
CA ALA A 462 -3.20 -5.56 17.02
C ALA A 462 -3.35 -5.48 18.54
N ARG A 463 -3.50 -6.62 19.21
CA ARG A 463 -3.54 -6.68 20.68
C ARG A 463 -2.19 -6.28 21.25
N VAL A 464 -2.18 -5.42 22.26
CA VAL A 464 -0.94 -4.96 22.94
C VAL A 464 -1.00 -5.04 24.46
N GLY A 465 -2.14 -5.38 25.04
CA GLY A 465 -2.25 -5.55 26.49
C GLY A 465 -3.67 -5.75 26.99
N GLU A 466 -3.78 -5.81 28.31
CA GLU A 466 -5.04 -5.80 29.05
C GLU A 466 -5.70 -4.41 28.97
N PRO A 467 -7.03 -4.30 29.14
CA PRO A 467 -7.71 -3.02 29.02
C PRO A 467 -7.13 -1.98 30.01
N GLU A 468 -6.98 -0.74 29.58
CA GLU A 468 -6.67 0.42 30.40
C GLU A 468 -7.66 1.54 30.12
N THR A 469 -8.47 1.87 31.11
CA THR A 469 -9.52 2.90 31.03
C THR A 469 -9.62 3.64 32.35
N ASP A 470 -10.43 4.68 32.37
CA ASP A 470 -10.70 5.44 33.59
C ASP A 470 -11.59 4.72 34.62
N ALA A 471 -12.12 3.54 34.32
CA ALA A 471 -12.78 2.71 35.33
C ALA A 471 -11.79 2.20 36.40
N GLN A 472 -10.53 1.98 36.04
CA GLN A 472 -9.51 1.45 36.95
C GLN A 472 -8.94 2.55 37.85
N GLU A 473 -8.94 3.80 37.37
CA GLU A 473 -8.55 4.97 38.16
C GLU A 473 -9.56 5.29 39.27
N GLN A 474 -10.80 4.84 39.16
CA GLN A 474 -11.86 5.04 40.17
C GLN A 474 -11.86 3.96 41.26
N GLN A 475 -11.04 2.92 41.13
CA GLN A 475 -10.92 1.82 42.10
C GLN A 475 -9.71 1.96 43.03
N GLN A 476 -8.85 2.96 42.82
CA GLN A 476 -7.75 3.37 43.70
C GLN A 476 -8.11 4.68 44.39
#